data_AF-A0A7X6VJU6-F1
#
_entry.id   AF-A0A7X6VJU6-F1
#
_cell.length_a   1.000
_cell.length_b   1.000
_cell.length_c   1.000
_cell.angle_alpha   90.00
_cell.angle_beta   90.00
_cell.angle_gamma   90.00
#
_symmetry.space_group_name_H-M   'P 1'
#
loop_
_entity.id
_entity.type
_entity.pdbx_description
1 polymer ?
#
loop_
_entity_poly.entity_id
_entity_poly.type
_entity_poly.pdbx_seq_one_letter_code
_entity_poly.pdbx_strand_id
1 'polypeptide(L)'
;MTENQKKLLNILREMFQFDQADLDFGIYRIMRMKRDEVNRFIEEELPAQISACLNELAALDTTASIAEIDRQIAETKSGSLPEAIKATAIAAYEEQKKSLAGSVDITAVEADVYNHLTNFFSRYYDDGDFISQRRYKDGAYAIPYEGEEVKLHWANADQYYVKTSEYFKDYTFKTMHGETVHFKLIEAETERDNNKASKKRYFQIHADKPFEVIDGELFVYVEYKASEYSGKTAQAKHILDIVEAFITVQSQPEYRLFSAILAISDGKTLLERQLNRYTARNTFDYFIHKDLGKFLRRE
;
A
#
# COMPACT_ATOMS: atom_id res chain seq x y z
N MET A 1 -10.02 16.38 5.03
CA MET A 1 -9.35 15.72 3.90
C MET A 1 -10.28 15.70 2.70
N THR A 2 -9.78 16.11 1.54
CA THR A 2 -10.52 16.05 0.27
C THR A 2 -10.64 14.59 -0.22
N GLU A 3 -11.55 14.31 -1.14
CA GLU A 3 -11.69 12.96 -1.72
C GLU A 3 -10.42 12.49 -2.45
N ASN A 4 -9.73 13.37 -3.17
CA ASN A 4 -8.50 13.02 -3.88
C ASN A 4 -7.35 12.73 -2.89
N GLN A 5 -7.27 13.49 -1.79
CA GLN A 5 -6.31 13.22 -0.73
C GLN A 5 -6.55 11.83 -0.11
N LYS A 6 -7.79 11.47 0.20
CA LYS A 6 -8.12 10.13 0.73
C LYS A 6 -7.70 9.01 -0.24
N LYS A 7 -7.88 9.19 -1.55
CA LYS A 7 -7.45 8.21 -2.56
C LYS A 7 -5.95 7.99 -2.55
N LEU A 8 -5.15 9.06 -2.49
CA LEU A 8 -3.69 8.95 -2.39
C LEU A 8 -3.27 8.29 -1.07
N LEU A 9 -3.88 8.66 0.05
CA LEU A 9 -3.56 8.06 1.34
C LEU A 9 -3.87 6.56 1.35
N ASN A 10 -4.99 6.15 0.76
CA ASN A 10 -5.36 4.75 0.65
C ASN A 10 -4.37 3.95 -0.22
N ILE A 11 -3.96 4.47 -1.38
CA ILE A 11 -3.00 3.74 -2.22
C ILE A 11 -1.63 3.65 -1.55
N LEU A 12 -1.18 4.69 -0.85
CA LEU A 12 0.06 4.63 -0.07
C LEU A 12 -0.04 3.61 1.07
N ARG A 13 -1.16 3.56 1.80
CA ARG A 13 -1.41 2.55 2.85
C ARG A 13 -1.38 1.12 2.29
N GLU A 14 -1.93 0.91 1.10
CA GLU A 14 -1.87 -0.38 0.39
C GLU A 14 -0.43 -0.71 -0.03
N MET A 15 0.32 0.25 -0.57
CA MET A 15 1.72 0.09 -0.98
C MET A 15 2.65 -0.27 0.18
N PHE A 16 2.45 0.36 1.34
CA PHE A 16 3.18 0.04 2.56
C PHE A 16 2.59 -1.16 3.32
N GLN A 17 1.56 -1.81 2.77
CA GLN A 17 0.91 -3.01 3.29
C GLN A 17 0.54 -2.91 4.78
N PHE A 18 -0.12 -1.80 5.13
CA PHE A 18 -0.49 -1.53 6.53
C PHE A 18 -1.51 -2.53 7.10
N ASP A 19 -2.32 -3.12 6.24
CA ASP A 19 -3.24 -4.22 6.54
C ASP A 19 -2.50 -5.52 6.90
N GLN A 20 -1.23 -5.66 6.53
CA GLN A 20 -0.38 -6.83 6.76
C GLN A 20 0.48 -6.71 8.04
N ALA A 21 -0.06 -6.05 9.06
CA ALA A 21 0.59 -5.80 10.37
C ALA A 21 1.20 -7.03 11.06
N ASP A 22 0.60 -8.18 10.79
CA ASP A 22 0.89 -9.44 11.47
C ASP A 22 2.09 -10.17 10.85
N LEU A 23 2.52 -9.74 9.66
CA LEU A 23 3.68 -10.28 8.98
C LEU A 23 4.95 -9.80 9.68
N ASP A 24 5.76 -10.75 10.14
CA ASP A 24 7.00 -10.50 10.88
C ASP A 24 8.16 -11.28 10.25
N PHE A 25 8.41 -11.01 8.98
CA PHE A 25 9.49 -11.60 8.20
C PHE A 25 9.90 -10.68 7.06
N GLY A 26 11.12 -10.85 6.55
CA GLY A 26 11.64 -10.03 5.46
C GLY A 26 11.49 -8.53 5.73
N ILE A 27 11.02 -7.79 4.71
CA ILE A 27 10.78 -6.35 4.79
C ILE A 27 9.60 -5.98 5.70
N TYR A 28 8.63 -6.87 5.90
CA TYR A 28 7.46 -6.63 6.76
C TYR A 28 7.82 -6.39 8.21
N ARG A 29 8.89 -7.03 8.70
CA ARG A 29 9.41 -6.75 10.05
C ARG A 29 9.81 -5.28 10.19
N ILE A 30 10.48 -4.73 9.19
CA ILE A 30 10.89 -3.32 9.18
C ILE A 30 9.66 -2.42 9.10
N MET A 31 8.72 -2.73 8.20
CA MET A 31 7.47 -1.96 8.06
C MET A 31 6.63 -1.96 9.34
N ARG A 32 6.58 -3.10 10.05
CA ARG A 32 5.92 -3.21 11.35
C ARG A 32 6.62 -2.36 12.41
N MET A 33 7.95 -2.43 12.52
CA MET A 33 8.72 -1.63 13.47
C MET A 33 8.62 -0.12 13.22
N LYS A 34 8.52 0.28 11.95
CA LYS A 34 8.48 1.67 11.51
C LYS A 34 7.08 2.20 11.23
N ARG A 35 6.05 1.41 11.55
CA ARG A 35 4.65 1.70 11.25
C ARG A 35 4.22 3.11 11.67
N ASP A 36 4.53 3.49 12.90
CA ASP A 36 4.11 4.79 13.44
C ASP A 36 4.82 5.95 12.72
N GLU A 37 6.09 5.77 12.37
CA GLU A 37 6.85 6.73 11.57
C GLU A 37 6.25 6.88 10.16
N VAL A 38 5.94 5.77 9.49
CA VAL A 38 5.35 5.78 8.14
C VAL A 38 3.91 6.34 8.17
N ASN A 39 3.10 5.99 9.19
CA ASN A 39 1.74 6.55 9.36
C ASN A 39 1.79 8.07 9.49
N ARG A 40 2.63 8.59 10.39
CA ARG A 40 2.79 10.04 10.59
C ARG A 40 3.26 10.74 9.32
N PHE A 41 4.21 10.14 8.59
CA PHE A 41 4.65 10.69 7.31
C PHE A 41 3.48 10.79 6.31
N ILE A 42 2.70 9.72 6.15
CA ILE A 42 1.60 9.65 5.19
C ILE A 42 0.46 10.60 5.57
N GLU A 43 0.06 10.62 6.85
CA GLU A 43 -1.15 11.34 7.28
C GLU A 43 -0.94 12.80 7.62
N GLU A 44 0.25 13.18 8.08
CA GLU A 44 0.54 14.51 8.61
C GLU A 44 1.59 15.23 7.78
N GLU A 45 2.78 14.63 7.63
CA GLU A 45 3.93 15.32 7.04
C GLU A 45 3.78 15.53 5.53
N LEU A 46 3.35 14.51 4.79
CA LEU A 46 3.21 14.58 3.33
C LEU A 46 2.15 15.61 2.91
N PRO A 47 0.91 15.63 3.46
CA PRO A 47 -0.04 16.68 3.16
C PRO A 47 0.49 18.07 3.49
N ALA A 48 1.15 18.23 4.66
CA ALA A 48 1.72 19.51 5.05
C ALA A 48 2.81 19.99 4.08
N GLN A 49 3.68 19.11 3.61
CA GLN A 49 4.71 19.41 2.61
C GLN A 49 4.10 19.82 1.26
N ILE A 50 3.04 19.14 0.81
CA ILE A 50 2.33 19.49 -0.43
C ILE A 50 1.72 20.88 -0.30
N SER A 51 0.97 21.15 0.77
CA SER A 51 0.34 22.46 0.96
C SER A 51 1.38 23.59 1.09
N ALA A 52 2.49 23.35 1.78
CA ALA A 52 3.57 24.34 1.89
C ALA A 52 4.19 24.68 0.52
N CYS A 53 4.51 23.66 -0.29
CA CYS A 53 5.06 23.82 -1.63
C CYS A 53 4.10 24.57 -2.58
N LEU A 54 2.80 24.27 -2.51
CA LEU A 54 1.79 24.95 -3.33
C LEU A 54 1.60 26.42 -2.94
N ASN A 55 1.66 26.74 -1.64
CA ASN A 55 1.62 28.12 -1.17
C ASN A 55 2.85 28.92 -1.61
N GLU A 56 4.04 28.30 -1.58
CA GLU A 56 5.26 28.92 -2.10
C GLU A 56 5.17 29.20 -3.61
N LEU A 57 4.65 28.25 -4.39
CA LEU A 57 4.42 28.42 -5.83
C LEU A 57 3.46 29.60 -6.11
N ALA A 58 2.34 29.68 -5.38
CA ALA A 58 1.37 30.76 -5.54
C ALA A 58 1.96 32.14 -5.16
N ALA A 59 2.82 32.19 -4.14
CA ALA A 59 3.54 33.40 -3.78
C ALA A 59 4.50 33.85 -4.89
N LEU A 60 5.24 32.92 -5.51
CA LEU A 60 6.17 33.23 -6.60
C LEU A 60 5.46 33.81 -7.83
N ASP A 61 4.30 33.27 -8.21
CA ASP A 61 3.53 33.71 -9.38
C ASP A 61 2.96 35.14 -9.21
N THR A 62 2.63 35.51 -7.97
CA THR A 62 2.04 36.82 -7.65
C THR A 62 3.07 37.88 -7.24
N THR A 63 4.31 37.50 -6.91
CA THR A 63 5.35 38.40 -6.38
C THR A 63 5.66 39.58 -7.31
N ALA A 64 5.81 39.32 -8.62
CA ALA A 64 6.14 40.37 -9.59
C ALA A 64 5.00 41.39 -9.75
N SER A 65 3.75 40.90 -9.82
CA SER A 65 2.55 41.73 -9.92
C SER A 65 2.31 42.55 -8.65
N ILE A 66 2.57 41.98 -7.47
CA ILE A 66 2.50 42.68 -6.19
C ILE A 66 3.55 43.79 -6.10
N ALA A 67 4.79 43.52 -6.52
CA ALA A 67 5.86 44.50 -6.51
C ALA A 67 5.57 45.70 -7.43
N GLU A 68 4.95 45.46 -8.59
CA GLU A 68 4.54 46.54 -9.50
C GLU A 68 3.39 47.37 -8.91
N ILE A 69 2.42 46.75 -8.25
CA ILE A 69 1.35 47.49 -7.55
C ILE A 69 1.93 48.33 -6.40
N ASP A 70 2.88 47.80 -5.65
CA ASP A 70 3.56 48.55 -4.58
C ASP A 70 4.33 49.76 -5.13
N ARG A 71 4.92 49.62 -6.33
CA ARG A 71 5.55 50.72 -7.07
C ARG A 71 4.51 51.78 -7.45
N GLN A 72 3.36 51.39 -7.98
CA GLN A 72 2.26 52.30 -8.35
C GLN A 72 1.67 53.04 -7.14
N ILE A 73 1.54 52.37 -6.00
CA ILE A 73 1.11 53.00 -4.73
C ILE A 73 2.14 54.05 -4.29
N ALA A 74 3.44 53.74 -4.35
CA ALA A 74 4.50 54.66 -3.98
C ALA A 74 4.54 55.90 -4.90
N GLU A 75 4.46 55.70 -6.21
CA GLU A 75 4.39 56.79 -7.19
C GLU A 75 3.16 57.68 -6.95
N THR A 76 1.99 57.08 -6.73
CA THR A 76 0.73 57.79 -6.45
C THR A 76 0.78 58.62 -5.16
N LYS A 77 1.42 58.09 -4.10
CA LYS A 77 1.65 58.86 -2.86
C LYS A 77 2.51 60.09 -3.09
N SER A 78 3.57 59.96 -3.90
CA SER A 78 4.54 61.03 -4.18
C SER A 78 4.10 62.08 -5.22
N GLY A 79 3.05 61.80 -6.00
CA GLY A 79 2.57 62.70 -7.06
C GLY A 79 1.87 63.98 -6.55
N SER A 80 1.60 64.91 -7.45
CA SER A 80 0.98 66.22 -7.13
C SER A 80 -0.56 66.24 -7.18
N LEU A 81 -1.21 65.07 -7.19
CA LEU A 81 -2.68 64.96 -7.24
C LEU A 81 -3.34 65.37 -5.90
N PRO A 82 -4.60 65.83 -5.92
CA PRO A 82 -5.36 66.08 -4.69
C PRO A 82 -5.49 64.84 -3.80
N GLU A 83 -5.39 65.01 -2.48
CA GLU A 83 -5.38 63.93 -1.48
C GLU A 83 -6.56 62.95 -1.60
N ALA A 84 -7.77 63.45 -1.90
CA ALA A 84 -8.96 62.62 -2.07
C ALA A 84 -8.88 61.67 -3.29
N ILE A 85 -8.19 62.10 -4.36
CA ILE A 85 -7.98 61.30 -5.56
C ILE A 85 -6.90 60.25 -5.31
N LYS A 86 -5.82 60.62 -4.61
CA LYS A 86 -4.79 59.66 -4.16
C LYS A 86 -5.38 58.57 -3.29
N ALA A 87 -6.21 58.92 -2.30
CA ALA A 87 -6.85 57.96 -1.40
C ALA A 87 -7.71 56.95 -2.17
N THR A 88 -8.47 57.41 -3.16
CA THR A 88 -9.31 56.53 -4.01
C THR A 88 -8.47 55.60 -4.88
N ALA A 89 -7.42 56.12 -5.52
CA ALA A 89 -6.53 55.32 -6.36
C ALA A 89 -5.75 54.27 -5.55
N ILE A 90 -5.21 54.65 -4.38
CA ILE A 90 -4.53 53.72 -3.47
C ILE A 90 -5.48 52.63 -2.99
N ALA A 91 -6.73 52.97 -2.64
CA ALA A 91 -7.73 51.97 -2.26
C ALA A 91 -8.03 50.98 -3.40
N ALA A 92 -8.06 51.44 -4.65
CA ALA A 92 -8.23 50.57 -5.82
C ALA A 92 -7.01 49.64 -6.05
N TYR A 93 -5.80 50.15 -5.86
CA TYR A 93 -4.57 49.33 -5.94
C TYR A 93 -4.49 48.29 -4.82
N GLU A 94 -4.88 48.64 -3.60
CA GLU A 94 -4.97 47.70 -2.47
C GLU A 94 -6.02 46.61 -2.71
N GLU A 95 -7.16 46.95 -3.34
CA GLU A 95 -8.17 45.97 -3.73
C GLU A 95 -7.67 45.04 -4.85
N GLN A 96 -6.93 45.58 -5.83
CA GLN A 96 -6.28 44.79 -6.88
C GLN A 96 -5.21 43.85 -6.31
N LYS A 97 -4.44 44.31 -5.32
CA LYS A 97 -3.47 43.48 -4.60
C LYS A 97 -4.15 42.33 -3.83
N LYS A 98 -5.29 42.59 -3.20
CA LYS A 98 -6.11 41.55 -2.55
C LYS A 98 -6.69 40.54 -3.54
N SER A 99 -7.12 40.98 -4.72
CA SER A 99 -7.65 40.05 -5.73
C SER A 99 -6.58 39.15 -6.35
N LEU A 100 -5.34 39.64 -6.48
CA LEU A 100 -4.18 38.84 -6.88
C LEU A 100 -3.83 37.73 -5.88
N ALA A 101 -3.99 37.98 -4.57
CA ALA A 101 -3.79 36.97 -3.54
C ALA A 101 -4.78 35.78 -3.62
N GLY A 102 -5.86 35.91 -4.39
CA GLY A 102 -6.82 34.83 -4.68
C GLY A 102 -6.83 34.36 -6.14
N SER A 103 -5.85 34.77 -6.96
CA SER A 103 -5.83 34.49 -8.40
C SER A 103 -5.42 33.06 -8.77
N VAL A 104 -4.60 32.42 -7.92
CA VAL A 104 -4.22 31.02 -8.08
C VAL A 104 -5.23 30.16 -7.33
N ASP A 105 -5.97 29.32 -8.03
CA ASP A 105 -6.81 28.30 -7.41
C ASP A 105 -5.93 27.17 -6.88
N ILE A 106 -5.28 27.43 -5.74
CA ILE A 106 -4.41 26.47 -5.04
C ILE A 106 -5.17 25.18 -4.74
N THR A 107 -6.49 25.27 -4.50
CA THR A 107 -7.33 24.12 -4.20
C THR A 107 -7.49 23.21 -5.42
N ALA A 108 -7.70 23.78 -6.61
CA ALA A 108 -7.73 23.00 -7.85
C ALA A 108 -6.37 22.38 -8.16
N VAL A 109 -5.27 23.13 -8.04
CA VAL A 109 -3.92 22.61 -8.27
C VAL A 109 -3.59 21.48 -7.29
N GLU A 110 -3.93 21.64 -6.00
CA GLU A 110 -3.77 20.59 -4.99
C GLU A 110 -4.55 19.33 -5.36
N ALA A 111 -5.82 19.50 -5.78
CA ALA A 111 -6.66 18.39 -6.20
C ALA A 111 -6.08 17.64 -7.42
N ASP A 112 -5.49 18.35 -8.37
CA ASP A 112 -4.83 17.79 -9.55
C ASP A 112 -3.55 17.03 -9.20
N VAL A 113 -2.73 17.57 -8.29
CA VAL A 113 -1.52 16.89 -7.79
C VAL A 113 -1.88 15.56 -7.13
N TYR A 114 -2.87 15.55 -6.23
CA TYR A 114 -3.33 14.30 -5.61
C TYR A 114 -3.84 13.29 -6.64
N ASN A 115 -4.59 13.75 -7.65
CA ASN A 115 -5.07 12.90 -8.73
C ASN A 115 -3.93 12.32 -9.57
N HIS A 116 -2.95 13.13 -9.94
CA HIS A 116 -1.78 12.69 -10.70
C HIS A 116 -0.96 11.65 -9.93
N LEU A 117 -0.65 11.90 -8.65
CA LEU A 117 0.08 10.94 -7.81
C LEU A 117 -0.68 9.62 -7.66
N THR A 118 -1.99 9.69 -7.39
CA THR A 118 -2.84 8.50 -7.28
C THR A 118 -2.82 7.70 -8.59
N ASN A 119 -2.99 8.38 -9.73
CA ASN A 119 -2.99 7.73 -11.03
C ASN A 119 -1.63 7.14 -11.38
N PHE A 120 -0.53 7.82 -11.05
CA PHE A 120 0.82 7.34 -11.25
C PHE A 120 1.06 6.04 -10.48
N PHE A 121 0.87 6.04 -9.15
CA PHE A 121 1.09 4.83 -8.36
C PHE A 121 0.14 3.69 -8.75
N SER A 122 -1.12 4.00 -9.09
CA SER A 122 -2.09 3.00 -9.57
C SER A 122 -1.69 2.32 -10.88
N ARG A 123 -0.81 2.94 -11.69
CA ARG A 123 -0.31 2.35 -12.95
C ARG A 123 0.84 1.38 -12.73
N TYR A 124 1.63 1.62 -11.69
CA TYR A 124 2.87 0.89 -11.48
C TYR A 124 2.83 -0.08 -10.31
N TYR A 125 1.93 0.09 -9.34
CA TYR A 125 1.84 -0.79 -8.19
C TYR A 125 0.79 -1.89 -8.41
N ASP A 126 1.19 -3.15 -8.18
CA ASP A 126 0.31 -4.31 -8.18
C ASP A 126 0.76 -5.35 -7.15
N ASP A 127 -0.09 -5.64 -6.16
CA ASP A 127 0.09 -6.74 -5.19
C ASP A 127 1.48 -6.84 -4.53
N GLY A 128 2.11 -5.68 -4.26
CA GLY A 128 3.44 -5.60 -3.64
C GLY A 128 4.59 -5.36 -4.63
N ASP A 129 4.34 -5.49 -5.93
CA ASP A 129 5.33 -5.28 -6.97
C ASP A 129 5.15 -3.93 -7.68
N PHE A 130 6.27 -3.37 -8.14
CA PHE A 130 6.24 -2.25 -9.08
C PHE A 130 6.41 -2.78 -10.50
N ILE A 131 5.32 -2.98 -11.24
CA ILE A 131 5.36 -3.47 -12.61
C ILE A 131 4.66 -2.48 -13.54
N SER A 132 5.16 -2.36 -14.76
CA SER A 132 4.48 -1.55 -15.77
C SER A 132 3.18 -2.25 -16.19
N GLN A 133 2.03 -1.87 -15.61
CA GLN A 133 0.75 -2.48 -15.97
C GLN A 133 0.31 -2.06 -17.39
N ARG A 134 -0.12 -3.03 -18.19
CA ARG A 134 -0.78 -2.76 -19.49
C ARG A 134 -2.23 -2.37 -19.22
N ARG A 135 -2.56 -1.08 -19.20
CA ARG A 135 -3.98 -0.66 -19.29
C ARG A 135 -4.33 -0.46 -20.76
N TYR A 136 -5.38 -1.14 -21.20
CA TYR A 136 -5.94 -1.15 -22.55
C TYR A 136 -6.41 0.25 -23.03
N LYS A 137 -5.48 1.18 -23.23
CA LYS A 137 -5.68 2.40 -24.01
C LYS A 137 -4.55 2.52 -25.03
N ASP A 138 -4.91 2.92 -26.23
CA ASP A 138 -3.96 3.30 -27.26
C ASP A 138 -3.08 4.47 -26.78
N GLY A 139 -1.78 4.32 -26.95
CA GLY A 139 -0.84 5.44 -26.96
C GLY A 139 -0.27 5.84 -25.59
N ALA A 140 0.75 5.10 -25.14
CA ALA A 140 2.10 5.59 -24.82
C ALA A 140 2.72 4.68 -23.77
N TYR A 141 3.72 3.90 -24.18
CA TYR A 141 4.59 3.15 -23.29
C TYR A 141 6.02 3.42 -23.76
N ALA A 142 6.84 3.98 -22.87
CA ALA A 142 8.24 4.27 -23.15
C ALA A 142 9.10 3.07 -22.75
N ILE A 143 9.48 2.25 -23.74
CA ILE A 143 10.60 1.32 -23.58
C ILE A 143 11.86 2.11 -23.92
N PRO A 144 12.90 2.12 -23.07
CA PRO A 144 14.20 2.66 -23.44
C PRO A 144 14.64 1.99 -24.74
N TYR A 145 14.89 2.75 -25.79
CA TYR A 145 15.15 2.25 -27.13
C TYR A 145 16.37 2.99 -27.70
N GLU A 146 17.39 2.27 -28.12
CA GLU A 146 18.65 2.84 -28.61
C GLU A 146 18.82 2.68 -30.13
N GLY A 147 17.74 2.35 -30.84
CA GLY A 147 17.76 2.15 -32.30
C GLY A 147 17.79 0.68 -32.74
N GLU A 148 17.42 -0.26 -31.86
CA GLU A 148 17.42 -1.69 -32.20
C GLU A 148 16.31 -2.05 -33.21
N GLU A 149 16.55 -2.87 -34.23
CA GLU A 149 15.46 -3.24 -35.18
C GLU A 149 14.31 -4.00 -34.48
N VAL A 150 14.64 -4.80 -33.46
CA VAL A 150 13.70 -5.54 -32.63
C VAL A 150 14.12 -5.45 -31.17
N LYS A 151 13.18 -5.12 -30.28
CA LYS A 151 13.37 -5.15 -28.82
C LYS A 151 12.34 -6.02 -28.15
N LEU A 152 12.79 -7.14 -27.58
CA LEU A 152 11.99 -7.94 -26.67
C LEU A 152 12.18 -7.38 -25.25
N HIS A 153 11.09 -7.07 -24.57
CA HIS A 153 11.13 -6.50 -23.22
C HIS A 153 10.10 -7.21 -22.32
N TRP A 154 10.59 -7.77 -21.22
CA TRP A 154 9.79 -8.48 -20.23
C TRP A 154 9.27 -7.46 -19.22
N ALA A 155 8.04 -7.65 -18.75
CA ALA A 155 7.42 -6.72 -17.81
C ALA A 155 8.20 -6.60 -16.48
N ASN A 156 8.93 -7.65 -16.11
CA ASN A 156 9.76 -7.77 -14.92
C ASN A 156 11.27 -7.59 -15.21
N ALA A 157 11.64 -6.95 -16.33
CA ALA A 157 13.04 -6.63 -16.60
C ALA A 157 13.62 -5.76 -15.45
N ASP A 158 14.89 -6.01 -15.09
CA ASP A 158 15.59 -5.39 -13.95
C ASP A 158 15.04 -5.72 -12.54
N GLN A 159 14.20 -6.74 -12.43
CA GLN A 159 13.71 -7.25 -11.13
C GLN A 159 14.36 -8.60 -10.79
N TYR A 160 14.69 -8.78 -9.51
CA TYR A 160 15.11 -10.07 -8.95
C TYR A 160 13.91 -10.78 -8.36
N TYR A 161 13.64 -12.00 -8.82
CA TYR A 161 12.63 -12.88 -8.23
C TYR A 161 13.21 -13.62 -7.03
N VAL A 162 12.57 -13.49 -5.87
CA VAL A 162 12.88 -14.26 -4.67
C VAL A 162 11.66 -15.09 -4.30
N LYS A 163 11.82 -16.41 -4.25
CA LYS A 163 10.82 -17.34 -3.74
C LYS A 163 11.28 -17.92 -2.42
N THR A 164 10.51 -17.72 -1.36
CA THR A 164 10.75 -18.38 -0.08
C THR A 164 9.92 -19.66 -0.05
N SER A 165 10.55 -20.82 0.12
CA SER A 165 9.85 -22.13 0.20
C SER A 165 10.18 -22.92 1.47
N GLU A 166 10.96 -22.34 2.39
CA GLU A 166 11.49 -23.02 3.58
C GLU A 166 10.39 -23.55 4.51
N TYR A 167 9.20 -22.94 4.52
CA TYR A 167 8.10 -23.28 5.43
C TYR A 167 6.86 -23.78 4.70
N PHE A 168 6.99 -24.29 3.48
CA PHE A 168 5.82 -24.68 2.69
C PHE A 168 5.10 -25.92 3.23
N LYS A 169 5.86 -26.87 3.80
CA LYS A 169 5.32 -28.15 4.30
C LYS A 169 5.04 -28.17 5.79
N ASP A 170 5.86 -27.44 6.56
CA ASP A 170 5.85 -27.47 8.01
C ASP A 170 6.13 -26.06 8.55
N TYR A 171 5.22 -25.55 9.36
CA TYR A 171 5.36 -24.26 10.03
C TYR A 171 5.05 -24.43 11.50
N THR A 172 6.04 -24.11 12.34
CA THR A 172 5.93 -24.26 13.79
C THR A 172 5.98 -22.90 14.47
N PHE A 173 5.11 -22.69 15.45
CA PHE A 173 5.21 -21.57 16.39
C PHE A 173 4.94 -22.03 17.82
N LYS A 174 5.39 -21.22 18.78
CA LYS A 174 5.09 -21.42 20.20
C LYS A 174 4.20 -20.30 20.70
N THR A 175 3.26 -20.65 21.57
CA THR A 175 2.46 -19.67 22.31
C THR A 175 3.31 -18.99 23.39
N MET A 176 2.75 -17.96 24.02
CA MET A 176 3.37 -17.27 25.17
C MET A 176 3.50 -18.17 26.41
N HIS A 177 2.70 -19.24 26.50
CA HIS A 177 2.74 -20.21 27.59
C HIS A 177 3.61 -21.44 27.27
N GLY A 178 4.17 -21.51 26.06
CA GLY A 178 5.14 -22.53 25.65
C GLY A 178 4.54 -23.71 24.89
N GLU A 179 3.23 -23.72 24.62
CA GLU A 179 2.61 -24.75 23.78
C GLU A 179 3.13 -24.66 22.34
N THR A 180 3.50 -25.81 21.76
CA THR A 180 3.95 -25.88 20.35
C THR A 180 2.76 -26.18 19.44
N VAL A 181 2.65 -25.44 18.34
CA VAL A 181 1.64 -25.64 17.30
C VAL A 181 2.31 -25.73 15.94
N HIS A 182 1.91 -26.73 15.16
CA HIS A 182 2.40 -27.01 13.82
C HIS A 182 1.28 -26.85 12.80
N PHE A 183 1.57 -26.20 11.67
CA PHE A 183 0.74 -26.26 10.48
C PHE A 183 1.40 -27.22 9.50
N LYS A 184 0.71 -28.32 9.17
CA LYS A 184 1.23 -29.36 8.29
C LYS A 184 0.41 -29.48 7.03
N LEU A 185 1.10 -29.37 5.89
CA LEU A 185 0.49 -29.57 4.58
C LEU A 185 0.42 -31.07 4.25
N ILE A 186 -0.80 -31.62 4.21
CA ILE A 186 -1.05 -33.06 3.96
C ILE A 186 -1.15 -33.35 2.46
N GLU A 187 -1.89 -32.53 1.73
CA GLU A 187 -2.10 -32.69 0.29
C GLU A 187 -1.73 -31.40 -0.43
N ALA A 188 -0.79 -31.52 -1.37
CA ALA A 188 -0.50 -30.49 -2.34
C ALA A 188 -0.73 -31.08 -3.71
N GLU A 189 -1.75 -30.60 -4.42
CA GLU A 189 -1.70 -30.69 -5.86
C GLU A 189 -0.54 -29.77 -6.30
N THR A 190 0.62 -30.33 -6.62
CA THR A 190 1.70 -29.56 -7.21
C THR A 190 1.41 -29.35 -8.69
N GLU A 191 1.71 -28.16 -9.20
CA GLU A 191 1.74 -27.93 -10.65
C GLU A 191 2.78 -28.87 -11.27
N ARG A 192 2.32 -29.85 -12.06
CA ARG A 192 3.18 -30.56 -13.01
C ARG A 192 3.28 -29.71 -14.27
N ASP A 193 4.52 -29.46 -14.72
CA ASP A 193 4.85 -28.97 -16.05
C ASP A 193 4.33 -27.58 -16.43
N ASN A 194 4.65 -26.53 -15.65
CA ASN A 194 4.57 -25.10 -16.02
C ASN A 194 3.23 -24.62 -16.65
N ASN A 195 2.19 -25.43 -16.55
CA ASN A 195 0.85 -25.15 -17.02
C ASN A 195 0.12 -24.47 -15.87
N LYS A 196 -0.20 -23.18 -16.04
CA LYS A 196 -1.06 -22.45 -15.09
C LYS A 196 -2.29 -23.29 -14.77
N ALA A 197 -2.48 -23.65 -13.50
CA ALA A 197 -3.69 -24.31 -13.06
C ALA A 197 -4.92 -23.47 -13.47
N SER A 198 -5.99 -24.12 -13.93
CA SER A 198 -7.20 -23.45 -14.42
C SER A 198 -7.97 -22.70 -13.32
N LYS A 199 -7.64 -22.96 -12.04
CA LYS A 199 -8.20 -22.29 -10.85
C LYS A 199 -7.09 -21.98 -9.85
N LYS A 200 -7.14 -20.79 -9.24
CA LYS A 200 -6.24 -20.41 -8.14
C LYS A 200 -6.40 -21.37 -6.96
N ARG A 201 -5.28 -21.77 -6.36
CA ARG A 201 -5.22 -22.65 -5.19
C ARG A 201 -5.05 -21.83 -3.91
N TYR A 202 -5.62 -22.34 -2.83
CA TYR A 202 -5.59 -21.71 -1.51
C TYR A 202 -5.28 -22.74 -0.44
N PHE A 203 -4.73 -22.29 0.69
CA PHE A 203 -4.57 -23.12 1.88
C PHE A 203 -5.92 -23.24 2.58
N GLN A 204 -6.39 -24.47 2.80
CA GLN A 204 -7.71 -24.79 3.34
C GLN A 204 -7.56 -25.84 4.45
N ILE A 205 -8.55 -25.96 5.33
CA ILE A 205 -8.59 -27.00 6.36
C ILE A 205 -8.62 -28.41 5.73
N HIS A 206 -7.87 -29.35 6.28
CA HIS A 206 -7.96 -30.76 5.89
C HIS A 206 -9.23 -31.40 6.47
N ALA A 207 -10.13 -31.88 5.62
CA ALA A 207 -11.51 -32.22 6.03
C ALA A 207 -11.59 -33.45 6.95
N ASP A 208 -10.83 -34.49 6.67
CA ASP A 208 -10.94 -35.77 7.39
C ASP A 208 -10.25 -35.75 8.76
N LYS A 209 -9.19 -34.95 8.86
CA LYS A 209 -8.34 -34.86 10.06
C LYS A 209 -7.82 -33.44 10.18
N PRO A 210 -8.61 -32.47 10.68
CA PRO A 210 -8.20 -31.07 10.72
C PRO A 210 -7.20 -30.78 11.84
N PHE A 211 -7.33 -31.47 12.97
CA PHE A 211 -6.53 -31.25 14.17
C PHE A 211 -6.12 -32.57 14.79
N GLU A 212 -4.93 -32.61 15.39
CA GLU A 212 -4.45 -33.75 16.18
C GLU A 212 -3.47 -33.26 17.24
N VAL A 213 -3.49 -33.88 18.42
CA VAL A 213 -2.47 -33.65 19.45
C VAL A 213 -1.58 -34.88 19.54
N ILE A 214 -0.29 -34.71 19.26
CA ILE A 214 0.72 -35.77 19.36
C ILE A 214 1.80 -35.30 20.32
N ASP A 215 2.14 -36.11 21.32
CA ASP A 215 3.17 -35.81 22.32
C ASP A 215 3.02 -34.44 23.02
N GLY A 216 1.78 -33.96 23.16
CA GLY A 216 1.46 -32.67 23.78
C GLY A 216 1.63 -31.45 22.86
N GLU A 217 1.83 -31.66 21.55
CA GLU A 217 1.89 -30.61 20.53
C GLU A 217 0.68 -30.67 19.60
N LEU A 218 0.16 -29.51 19.19
CA LEU A 218 -1.00 -29.42 18.31
C LEU A 218 -0.56 -29.39 16.85
N PHE A 219 -1.15 -30.25 16.04
CA PHE A 219 -1.01 -30.28 14.59
C PHE A 219 -2.31 -29.80 13.95
N VAL A 220 -2.24 -28.71 13.21
CA VAL A 220 -3.29 -28.22 12.33
C VAL A 220 -2.96 -28.65 10.92
N TYR A 221 -3.81 -29.50 10.34
CA TYR A 221 -3.60 -30.03 9.00
C TYR A 221 -4.30 -29.18 7.96
N VAL A 222 -3.54 -28.81 6.93
CA VAL A 222 -3.99 -27.97 5.83
C VAL A 222 -3.76 -28.67 4.49
N GLU A 223 -4.54 -28.28 3.50
CA GLU A 223 -4.42 -28.72 2.11
C GLU A 223 -4.24 -27.50 1.19
N TYR A 224 -3.55 -27.68 0.07
CA TYR A 224 -3.37 -26.63 -0.94
C TYR A 224 -4.02 -27.03 -2.26
N LYS A 225 -5.28 -26.65 -2.43
CA LYS A 225 -6.13 -27.07 -3.56
C LYS A 225 -7.01 -25.92 -4.08
N ALA A 226 -7.69 -26.17 -5.20
CA ALA A 226 -8.65 -25.22 -5.77
C ALA A 226 -9.79 -24.92 -4.78
N SER A 227 -10.27 -23.68 -4.77
CA SER A 227 -11.34 -23.26 -3.86
C SER A 227 -12.66 -22.98 -4.58
N GLU A 228 -13.75 -23.16 -3.84
CA GLU A 228 -15.08 -22.62 -4.14
C GLU A 228 -15.16 -21.09 -3.96
N TYR A 229 -14.33 -20.50 -3.11
CA TYR A 229 -14.21 -19.06 -2.97
C TYR A 229 -13.37 -18.46 -4.11
N SER A 230 -13.74 -17.24 -4.50
CA SER A 230 -13.06 -16.47 -5.52
C SER A 230 -12.81 -15.03 -5.05
N GLY A 231 -11.87 -14.36 -5.70
CA GLY A 231 -11.47 -12.98 -5.39
C GLY A 231 -10.39 -12.86 -4.32
N LYS A 232 -10.02 -11.61 -4.00
CA LYS A 232 -8.90 -11.28 -3.08
C LYS A 232 -9.12 -11.76 -1.64
N THR A 233 -10.36 -12.00 -1.22
CA THR A 233 -10.70 -12.43 0.15
C THR A 233 -10.81 -13.94 0.32
N ALA A 234 -10.60 -14.73 -0.73
CA ALA A 234 -10.77 -16.19 -0.68
C ALA A 234 -9.87 -16.86 0.37
N GLN A 235 -8.59 -16.48 0.45
CA GLN A 235 -7.67 -17.03 1.45
C GLN A 235 -8.10 -16.66 2.88
N ALA A 236 -8.58 -15.44 3.10
CA ALA A 236 -9.02 -14.98 4.41
C ALA A 236 -10.23 -15.77 4.91
N LYS A 237 -11.16 -16.16 4.02
CA LYS A 237 -12.29 -17.02 4.37
C LYS A 237 -11.85 -18.40 4.85
N HIS A 238 -10.94 -19.07 4.12
CA HIS A 238 -10.40 -20.36 4.57
C HIS A 238 -9.68 -20.29 5.91
N ILE A 239 -9.00 -19.18 6.18
CA ILE A 239 -8.37 -18.97 7.49
C ILE A 239 -9.43 -18.89 8.58
N LEU A 240 -10.54 -18.16 8.34
CA LEU A 240 -11.65 -18.11 9.26
C LEU A 240 -12.29 -19.50 9.44
N ASP A 241 -12.47 -20.28 8.37
CA ASP A 241 -13.00 -21.64 8.46
C ASP A 241 -12.14 -22.53 9.38
N ILE A 242 -10.80 -22.43 9.29
CA ILE A 242 -9.89 -23.15 10.18
C ILE A 242 -10.07 -22.69 11.64
N VAL A 243 -10.18 -21.38 11.88
CA VAL A 243 -10.37 -20.82 13.21
C VAL A 243 -11.71 -21.26 13.81
N GLU A 244 -12.79 -21.17 13.04
CA GLU A 244 -14.13 -21.61 13.44
C GLU A 244 -14.15 -23.11 13.75
N ALA A 245 -13.55 -23.94 12.89
CA ALA A 245 -13.42 -25.37 13.15
C ALA A 245 -12.66 -25.65 14.45
N PHE A 246 -11.58 -24.92 14.72
CA PHE A 246 -10.82 -25.09 15.96
C PHE A 246 -11.65 -24.69 17.20
N ILE A 247 -12.44 -23.61 17.12
CA ILE A 247 -13.36 -23.20 18.18
C ILE A 247 -14.33 -24.33 18.53
N THR A 248 -14.83 -25.09 17.55
CA THR A 248 -15.77 -26.19 17.82
C THR A 248 -15.15 -27.34 18.63
N VAL A 249 -13.85 -27.62 18.44
CA VAL A 249 -13.16 -28.72 19.13
C VAL A 249 -12.45 -28.28 20.41
N GLN A 250 -12.23 -26.99 20.61
CA GLN A 250 -11.45 -26.43 21.73
C GLN A 250 -11.92 -26.87 23.13
N SER A 251 -13.20 -27.21 23.28
CA SER A 251 -13.77 -27.64 24.57
C SER A 251 -13.35 -29.07 24.98
N GLN A 252 -12.90 -29.89 24.03
CA GLN A 252 -12.49 -31.26 24.27
C GLN A 252 -11.19 -31.31 25.11
N PRO A 253 -11.00 -32.32 25.97
CA PRO A 253 -9.89 -32.38 26.91
C PRO A 253 -8.49 -32.23 26.28
N GLU A 254 -8.27 -32.83 25.12
CA GLU A 254 -6.99 -32.84 24.41
C GLU A 254 -6.60 -31.46 23.85
N TYR A 255 -7.58 -30.65 23.43
CA TYR A 255 -7.33 -29.33 22.82
C TYR A 255 -7.34 -28.19 23.85
N ARG A 256 -7.82 -28.44 25.08
CA ARG A 256 -8.01 -27.40 26.10
C ARG A 256 -6.74 -26.60 26.42
N LEU A 257 -5.58 -27.26 26.38
CA LEU A 257 -4.27 -26.63 26.62
C LEU A 257 -3.91 -25.57 25.57
N PHE A 258 -4.51 -25.62 24.38
CA PHE A 258 -4.20 -24.71 23.28
C PHE A 258 -5.16 -23.51 23.19
N SER A 259 -5.99 -23.27 24.20
CA SER A 259 -6.94 -22.13 24.22
C SER A 259 -6.29 -20.76 23.99
N ALA A 260 -5.00 -20.62 24.34
CA ALA A 260 -4.22 -19.42 24.12
C ALA A 260 -4.12 -19.02 22.63
N ILE A 261 -4.27 -19.95 21.68
CA ILE A 261 -4.25 -19.62 20.25
C ILE A 261 -5.52 -18.89 19.80
N LEU A 262 -6.57 -18.88 20.61
CA LEU A 262 -7.79 -18.10 20.37
C LEU A 262 -7.75 -16.72 21.04
N ALA A 263 -6.67 -16.36 21.73
CA ALA A 263 -6.52 -15.03 22.30
C ALA A 263 -6.55 -13.96 21.19
N ILE A 264 -7.35 -12.91 21.40
CA ILE A 264 -7.57 -11.84 20.43
C ILE A 264 -6.63 -10.67 20.71
N SER A 265 -5.97 -10.18 19.67
CA SER A 265 -5.16 -8.96 19.67
C SER A 265 -5.35 -8.27 18.34
N ASP A 266 -5.58 -6.95 18.35
CA ASP A 266 -5.83 -6.15 17.14
C ASP A 266 -6.97 -6.71 16.25
N GLY A 267 -8.00 -7.27 16.88
CA GLY A 267 -9.19 -7.79 16.19
C GLY A 267 -9.07 -9.19 15.58
N LYS A 268 -7.92 -9.87 15.72
CA LYS A 268 -7.67 -11.22 15.21
C LYS A 268 -7.22 -12.20 16.28
N THR A 269 -7.52 -13.48 16.13
CA THR A 269 -6.99 -14.53 17.02
C THR A 269 -5.50 -14.80 16.75
N LEU A 270 -4.76 -15.32 17.72
CA LEU A 270 -3.37 -15.75 17.49
C LEU A 270 -3.29 -16.79 16.36
N LEU A 271 -4.21 -17.75 16.31
CA LEU A 271 -4.30 -18.75 15.24
C LEU A 271 -4.48 -18.09 13.87
N GLU A 272 -5.41 -17.15 13.74
CA GLU A 272 -5.65 -16.39 12.51
C GLU A 272 -4.39 -15.63 12.06
N ARG A 273 -3.68 -14.97 12.98
CA ARG A 273 -2.46 -14.22 12.67
C ARG A 273 -1.33 -15.13 12.19
N GLN A 274 -1.18 -16.29 12.83
CA GLN A 274 -0.17 -17.28 12.44
C GLN A 274 -0.51 -17.91 11.10
N LEU A 275 -1.78 -18.23 10.84
CA LEU A 275 -2.24 -18.74 9.54
C LEU A 275 -1.99 -17.72 8.43
N ASN A 276 -2.35 -16.45 8.64
CA ASN A 276 -2.05 -15.38 7.69
C ASN A 276 -0.55 -15.31 7.37
N ARG A 277 0.31 -15.40 8.39
CA ARG A 277 1.76 -15.41 8.22
C ARG A 277 2.23 -16.62 7.43
N TYR A 278 1.74 -17.80 7.75
CA TYR A 278 2.08 -19.06 7.07
C TYR A 278 1.65 -19.03 5.59
N THR A 279 0.42 -18.63 5.30
CA THR A 279 -0.07 -18.57 3.92
C THR A 279 0.66 -17.50 3.12
N ALA A 280 0.84 -16.29 3.69
CA ALA A 280 1.56 -15.19 3.05
C ALA A 280 2.98 -15.59 2.65
N ARG A 281 3.76 -16.18 3.56
CA ARG A 281 5.14 -16.63 3.28
C ARG A 281 5.24 -17.60 2.10
N ASN A 282 4.16 -18.33 1.82
CA ASN A 282 4.12 -19.40 0.84
C ASN A 282 3.38 -19.03 -0.45
N THR A 283 2.68 -17.90 -0.49
CA THR A 283 1.98 -17.40 -1.68
C THR A 283 2.57 -16.13 -2.26
N PHE A 284 3.34 -15.34 -1.49
CA PHE A 284 3.96 -14.12 -2.01
C PHE A 284 5.19 -14.44 -2.85
N ASP A 285 5.13 -14.01 -4.10
CA ASP A 285 6.27 -13.88 -4.99
C ASP A 285 6.89 -12.50 -4.74
N TYR A 286 8.21 -12.43 -4.52
CA TYR A 286 8.88 -11.14 -4.27
C TYR A 286 9.66 -10.73 -5.51
N PHE A 287 9.33 -9.58 -6.09
CA PHE A 287 10.15 -8.94 -7.11
C PHE A 287 10.84 -7.71 -6.56
N ILE A 288 12.17 -7.76 -6.49
CA ILE A 288 12.98 -6.65 -6.00
C ILE A 288 13.60 -5.93 -7.19
N HIS A 289 13.20 -4.67 -7.39
CA HIS A 289 13.85 -3.81 -8.38
C HIS A 289 15.32 -3.59 -8.04
N LYS A 290 16.18 -3.74 -9.04
CA LYS A 290 17.60 -3.34 -8.94
C LYS A 290 17.74 -1.84 -8.68
N ASP A 291 16.90 -1.01 -9.31
CA ASP A 291 16.88 0.44 -9.14
C ASP A 291 15.46 1.00 -9.36
N LEU A 292 14.64 0.92 -8.30
CA LEU A 292 13.26 1.41 -8.32
C LEU A 292 13.18 2.91 -8.61
N GLY A 293 14.14 3.70 -8.10
CA GLY A 293 14.17 5.14 -8.31
C GLY A 293 14.35 5.52 -9.77
N LYS A 294 15.27 4.84 -10.48
CA LYS A 294 15.43 5.03 -11.93
C LYS A 294 14.19 4.57 -12.69
N PHE A 295 13.56 3.47 -12.29
CA PHE A 295 12.32 3.00 -12.92
C PHE A 295 11.19 4.04 -12.84
N LEU A 296 10.94 4.58 -11.64
CA LEU A 296 9.85 5.53 -11.40
C LEU A 296 10.08 6.91 -12.04
N ARG A 297 11.34 7.31 -12.31
CA ARG A 297 11.70 8.59 -12.95
C ARG A 297 11.81 8.53 -14.47
N ARG A 298 11.38 7.44 -15.12
CA ARG A 298 11.35 7.34 -16.59
C ARG A 298 10.13 8.03 -17.21
N GLU A 299 9.09 8.26 -16.42
CA GLU A 299 8.01 9.26 -16.69
C GLU A 299 8.34 10.56 -15.95
#